data_AF-A0A371RGK2-F1
#
_entry.id   AF-A0A371RGK2-F1
#
_cell.length_a   1.000
_cell.length_b   1.000
_cell.length_c   1.000
_cell.angle_alpha   90.00
_cell.angle_beta   90.00
_cell.angle_gamma   90.00
#
_symmetry.space_group_name_H-M   'P 1'
#
loop_
_entity.id
_entity.type
_entity.pdbx_description
1 polymer ?
#
loop_
_entity_poly.entity_id
_entity_poly.type
_entity_poly.pdbx_seq_one_letter_code
_entity_poly.pdbx_strand_id
1 'polypeptide(L)'
;MTTSRKKLTLDIVLDVVCPWCYIGFRGLDWALMALSFDYTLDVRFRPYRLDPECPPEGRDRESTLARKFPDPAVRLASKKALVDAMQDVGLSFDPETPSRLPDTTDSHRLIRWAAEEGLAHEVVAGLFEAYWQHGEDVSRPDVLAQIASAAGLDEDEIRQRLATSEDRHAVRQEAAELRGGGLAGVPGFIINEAAGFEGALPKADLLAAIRQLAEETDAPD
;
A
#
# COMPACT_ATOMS: atom_id res chain seq x y z
N MET A 1 22.26 18.15 24.72
CA MET A 1 20.83 18.39 24.97
C MET A 1 20.08 17.74 23.83
N THR A 2 19.48 16.57 24.06
CA THR A 2 18.71 15.85 23.04
C THR A 2 17.32 16.48 23.00
N THR A 3 17.08 17.36 22.03
CA THR A 3 15.74 17.89 21.76
C THR A 3 14.86 16.70 21.38
N SER A 4 13.76 16.48 22.11
CA SER A 4 12.78 15.45 21.78
C SER A 4 12.17 15.80 20.42
N ARG A 5 12.32 14.91 19.43
CA ARG A 5 11.65 15.03 18.12
C ARG A 5 10.13 14.90 18.32
N LYS A 6 9.34 15.68 17.57
CA LYS A 6 7.88 15.62 17.63
C LYS A 6 7.38 14.29 17.11
N LYS A 7 6.27 13.76 17.64
CA LYS A 7 5.66 12.54 17.09
C LYS A 7 4.89 12.89 15.81
N LEU A 8 5.02 12.09 14.77
CA LEU A 8 4.22 12.18 13.55
C LEU A 8 3.62 10.81 13.27
N THR A 9 2.28 10.71 13.32
CA THR A 9 1.57 9.52 12.87
C THR A 9 1.26 9.66 11.38
N LEU A 10 1.67 8.67 10.59
CA LEU A 10 1.47 8.63 9.15
C LEU A 10 0.79 7.32 8.79
N ASP A 11 -0.49 7.38 8.45
CA ASP A 11 -1.21 6.25 7.86
C ASP A 11 -1.09 6.30 6.34
N ILE A 12 -0.70 5.19 5.73
CA ILE A 12 -0.66 4.99 4.29
C ILE A 12 -1.74 4.00 3.91
N VAL A 13 -2.76 4.49 3.23
CA VAL A 13 -3.88 3.71 2.74
C VAL A 13 -3.54 3.22 1.34
N LEU A 14 -3.43 1.90 1.17
CA LEU A 14 -2.96 1.32 -0.10
C LEU A 14 -3.67 0.01 -0.45
N ASP A 15 -3.54 -0.39 -1.71
CA ASP A 15 -3.83 -1.75 -2.16
C ASP A 15 -2.62 -2.30 -2.91
N VAL A 16 -2.21 -3.53 -2.61
CA VAL A 16 -0.97 -4.11 -3.16
C VAL A 16 -1.06 -4.38 -4.66
N VAL A 17 -2.29 -4.51 -5.18
CA VAL A 17 -2.58 -4.65 -6.62
C VAL A 17 -2.79 -3.31 -7.34
N CYS A 18 -2.51 -2.18 -6.68
CA CYS A 18 -2.50 -0.86 -7.30
C CYS A 18 -1.06 -0.43 -7.69
N PRO A 19 -0.77 -0.18 -8.97
CA PRO A 19 0.60 0.13 -9.39
C PRO A 19 1.05 1.51 -8.91
N TRP A 20 0.12 2.46 -8.77
CA TRP A 20 0.39 3.77 -8.18
C TRP A 20 0.72 3.68 -6.69
N CYS A 21 0.16 2.69 -5.97
CA CYS A 21 0.55 2.45 -4.58
C CYS A 21 2.00 1.97 -4.48
N TYR A 22 2.48 1.17 -5.44
CA TYR A 22 3.88 0.75 -5.44
C TYR A 22 4.81 1.95 -5.69
N ILE A 23 4.46 2.83 -6.64
CA ILE A 23 5.20 4.07 -6.89
C ILE A 23 5.21 4.96 -5.64
N GLY A 24 4.05 5.19 -5.04
CA GLY A 24 3.91 5.99 -3.81
C GLY A 24 4.72 5.40 -2.65
N PHE A 25 4.68 4.09 -2.47
CA PHE A 25 5.46 3.37 -1.46
C PHE A 25 6.97 3.55 -1.67
N ARG A 26 7.47 3.48 -2.91
CA ARG A 26 8.89 3.74 -3.19
C ARG A 26 9.29 5.20 -3.03
N GLY A 27 8.38 6.13 -3.28
CA GLY A 27 8.59 7.54 -2.94
C GLY A 27 8.63 7.77 -1.43
N LEU A 28 7.83 7.01 -0.67
CA LEU A 28 7.71 7.11 0.78
C LEU A 28 9.02 6.80 1.51
N ASP A 29 9.78 5.79 1.09
CA ASP A 29 11.07 5.43 1.72
C ASP A 29 12.01 6.65 1.85
N TRP A 30 12.06 7.46 0.80
CA TRP A 30 12.85 8.68 0.79
C TRP A 30 12.27 9.75 1.73
N ALA A 31 10.94 9.93 1.73
CA ALA A 31 10.27 10.89 2.59
C ALA A 31 10.43 10.52 4.08
N LEU A 32 10.30 9.24 4.45
CA LEU A 32 10.47 8.77 5.83
C LEU A 32 11.89 9.03 6.34
N MET A 33 12.90 8.77 5.52
CA MET A 33 14.29 9.11 5.87
C MET A 33 14.43 10.60 6.16
N ALA A 34 13.91 11.47 5.30
CA ALA A 34 13.98 12.92 5.49
C ALA A 34 13.19 13.40 6.72
N LEU A 35 12.00 12.86 6.96
CA LEU A 35 11.17 13.21 8.11
C LEU A 35 11.77 12.74 9.44
N SER A 36 12.57 11.66 9.42
CA SER A 36 13.20 11.13 10.63
C SER A 36 14.21 12.10 11.28
N PHE A 37 14.68 13.13 10.58
CA PHE A 37 15.53 14.16 11.20
C PHE A 37 14.73 15.06 12.16
N ASP A 38 13.45 15.27 11.87
CA ASP A 38 12.59 16.23 12.57
C ASP A 38 11.59 15.53 13.51
N TYR A 39 11.18 14.29 13.15
CA TYR A 39 10.09 13.57 13.79
C TYR A 39 10.48 12.19 14.33
N THR A 40 9.73 11.74 15.34
CA THR A 40 9.59 10.33 15.72
C THR A 40 8.39 9.77 14.98
N LEU A 41 8.61 8.86 14.06
CA LEU A 41 7.61 8.40 13.10
C LEU A 41 6.82 7.19 13.64
N ASP A 42 5.50 7.24 13.52
CA ASP A 42 4.57 6.14 13.73
C ASP A 42 3.89 5.87 12.37
N VAL A 43 4.48 4.95 11.60
CA VAL A 43 4.07 4.66 10.22
C VAL A 43 3.16 3.44 10.22
N ARG A 44 1.97 3.59 9.65
CA ARG A 44 0.95 2.54 9.65
C ARG A 44 0.46 2.29 8.23
N PHE A 45 0.31 1.03 7.86
CA PHE A 45 -0.25 0.65 6.57
C PHE A 45 -1.70 0.21 6.76
N ARG A 46 -2.60 0.85 6.03
CA ARG A 46 -4.05 0.71 6.20
C ARG A 46 -4.68 0.11 4.95
N PRO A 47 -5.67 -0.78 5.10
CA PRO A 47 -6.16 -1.54 3.98
C PRO A 47 -7.04 -0.71 3.06
N TYR A 48 -6.82 -0.85 1.76
CA TYR A 48 -7.76 -0.47 0.72
C TYR A 48 -7.93 -1.65 -0.23
N ARG A 49 -9.16 -1.87 -0.70
CA ARG A 49 -9.46 -2.90 -1.71
C ARG A 49 -10.01 -2.22 -2.95
N LEU A 50 -9.24 -2.17 -4.04
CA LEU A 50 -9.62 -1.56 -5.31
C LEU A 50 -10.90 -2.17 -5.88
N ASP A 51 -11.08 -3.47 -5.68
CA ASP A 51 -12.31 -4.21 -5.96
C ASP A 51 -12.84 -4.85 -4.67
N PRO A 52 -13.75 -4.17 -3.94
CA PRO A 52 -14.36 -4.71 -2.73
C PRO A 52 -15.18 -5.99 -2.98
N GLU A 53 -15.62 -6.21 -4.21
CA GLU A 53 -16.45 -7.35 -4.63
C GLU A 53 -15.62 -8.43 -5.34
N CYS A 54 -14.28 -8.36 -5.27
CA CYS A 54 -13.39 -9.37 -5.83
C CYS A 54 -13.72 -10.74 -5.23
N PRO A 55 -14.01 -11.77 -6.06
CA PRO A 55 -14.30 -13.11 -5.57
C PRO A 55 -13.02 -13.78 -5.03
N PRO A 56 -13.14 -14.84 -4.20
CA PRO A 56 -11.99 -15.52 -3.61
C PRO A 56 -10.97 -16.04 -4.63
N GLU A 57 -11.44 -16.50 -5.80
CA GLU A 57 -10.61 -16.97 -6.90
C GLU A 57 -9.94 -15.84 -7.70
N GLY A 58 -10.21 -14.58 -7.38
CA GLY A 58 -9.74 -13.41 -8.11
C GLY A 58 -10.42 -13.24 -9.48
N ARG A 59 -9.96 -12.24 -10.23
CA ARG A 59 -10.40 -11.99 -11.62
C ARG A 59 -9.23 -12.10 -12.58
N ASP A 60 -9.56 -12.41 -13.83
CA ASP A 60 -8.64 -12.18 -14.95
C ASP A 60 -8.39 -10.68 -15.12
N ARG A 61 -7.12 -10.27 -15.15
CA ARG A 61 -6.76 -8.85 -15.12
C ARG A 61 -7.06 -8.15 -16.43
N GLU A 62 -6.71 -8.76 -17.56
CA GLU A 62 -6.88 -8.15 -18.88
C GLU A 62 -8.35 -7.85 -19.15
N SER A 63 -9.23 -8.83 -18.97
CA SER A 63 -10.67 -8.67 -19.17
C SER A 63 -11.29 -7.67 -18.20
N THR A 64 -10.81 -7.62 -16.95
CA THR A 64 -11.28 -6.63 -15.96
C THR A 64 -10.87 -5.22 -16.34
N LEU A 65 -9.62 -5.01 -16.75
CA LEU A 65 -9.14 -3.69 -17.19
C LEU A 65 -9.80 -3.24 -18.50
N ALA A 66 -10.02 -4.16 -19.44
CA ALA A 66 -10.74 -3.87 -20.68
C ALA A 66 -12.20 -3.46 -20.42
N ARG A 67 -12.86 -4.03 -19.41
CA ARG A 67 -14.20 -3.60 -18.98
C ARG A 67 -14.19 -2.25 -18.27
N LYS A 68 -13.22 -2.03 -17.37
CA LYS A 68 -13.12 -0.81 -16.56
C LYS A 68 -12.70 0.41 -17.41
N PHE A 69 -11.82 0.19 -18.39
CA PHE A 69 -11.29 1.21 -19.28
C PHE A 69 -11.45 0.73 -20.73
N PRO A 70 -12.64 0.85 -21.34
CA PRO A 70 -12.93 0.26 -22.65
C PRO A 70 -12.10 0.86 -23.79
N ASP A 71 -11.74 2.15 -23.68
CA ASP A 71 -10.94 2.85 -24.69
C ASP A 71 -9.45 2.41 -24.63
N PRO A 72 -8.91 1.79 -25.70
CA PRO A 72 -7.50 1.43 -25.78
C PRO A 72 -6.55 2.63 -25.68
N ALA A 73 -6.95 3.81 -26.16
CA ALA A 73 -6.11 5.01 -26.10
C ALA A 73 -5.93 5.48 -24.65
N VAL A 74 -6.98 5.41 -23.83
CA VAL A 74 -6.90 5.69 -22.39
C VAL A 74 -5.97 4.71 -21.70
N ARG A 75 -6.09 3.40 -21.99
CA ARG A 75 -5.19 2.38 -21.40
C ARG A 75 -3.73 2.61 -21.78
N LEU A 76 -3.46 2.95 -23.04
CA LEU A 76 -2.11 3.26 -23.52
C LEU A 76 -1.53 4.51 -22.83
N ALA A 77 -2.33 5.58 -22.73
CA ALA A 77 -1.92 6.80 -22.04
C ALA A 77 -1.63 6.54 -20.55
N SER A 78 -2.48 5.77 -19.86
CA SER A 78 -2.26 5.38 -18.48
C SER A 78 -1.00 4.52 -18.30
N LYS A 79 -0.73 3.57 -19.21
CA LYS A 79 0.50 2.77 -19.18
C LYS A 79 1.73 3.65 -19.33
N LYS A 80 1.71 4.62 -20.26
CA LYS A 80 2.81 5.57 -20.44
C LYS A 80 3.04 6.42 -19.19
N ALA A 81 1.99 7.02 -18.63
CA ALA A 81 2.09 7.83 -17.42
C ALA A 81 2.66 7.03 -16.24
N LEU A 82 2.27 5.75 -16.13
CA LEU A 82 2.81 4.85 -15.11
C LEU A 82 4.31 4.59 -15.32
N VAL A 83 4.73 4.32 -16.55
CA VAL A 83 6.15 4.11 -16.89
C VAL A 83 7.00 5.35 -16.59
N ASP A 84 6.50 6.53 -16.94
CA ASP A 84 7.20 7.78 -16.66
C ASP A 84 7.35 7.99 -15.14
N ALA A 85 6.28 7.78 -14.36
CA ALA A 85 6.31 7.92 -12.90
C ALA A 85 7.16 6.86 -12.18
N MET A 86 7.29 5.64 -12.73
CA MET A 86 8.18 4.61 -12.18
C MET A 86 9.65 5.04 -12.21
N GLN A 87 10.08 5.75 -13.27
CA GLN A 87 11.46 6.22 -13.41
C GLN A 87 11.87 7.15 -12.27
N ASP A 88 10.97 8.05 -11.87
CA ASP A 88 11.22 9.00 -10.79
C ASP A 88 11.54 8.30 -9.47
N VAL A 89 10.93 7.13 -9.22
CA VAL A 89 11.11 6.33 -7.99
C VAL A 89 12.09 5.17 -8.14
N GLY A 90 12.78 5.06 -9.28
CA GLY A 90 13.75 4.00 -9.54
C GLY A 90 13.11 2.61 -9.65
N LEU A 91 11.82 2.55 -10.01
CA LEU A 91 11.12 1.30 -10.32
C LEU A 91 11.27 0.97 -11.79
N SER A 92 11.38 -0.32 -12.09
CA SER A 92 11.36 -0.84 -13.44
C SER A 92 10.69 -2.22 -13.41
N PHE A 93 9.40 -2.25 -13.70
CA PHE A 93 8.64 -3.49 -13.89
C PHE A 93 7.71 -3.33 -15.10
N ASP A 94 7.31 -4.44 -15.71
CA ASP A 94 6.25 -4.42 -16.71
C ASP A 94 4.89 -4.47 -16.00
N PRO A 95 4.04 -3.42 -16.11
CA PRO A 95 2.72 -3.40 -15.49
C PRO A 95 1.76 -4.48 -16.01
N GLU A 96 2.13 -5.22 -17.05
CA GLU A 96 1.38 -6.35 -17.59
C GLU A 96 1.85 -7.71 -17.05
N THR A 97 2.91 -7.75 -16.23
CA THR A 97 3.41 -8.98 -15.59
C THR A 97 2.32 -9.74 -14.80
N PRO A 98 1.51 -9.09 -13.94
CA PRO A 98 0.44 -9.81 -13.26
C PRO A 98 -0.67 -10.16 -14.26
N SER A 99 -1.07 -11.43 -14.31
CA SER A 99 -2.21 -11.88 -15.13
C SER A 99 -3.54 -11.85 -14.38
N ARG A 100 -3.51 -11.67 -13.06
CA ARG A 100 -4.64 -11.86 -12.14
C ARG A 100 -4.87 -10.61 -11.29
N LEU A 101 -6.12 -10.35 -10.91
CA LEU A 101 -6.50 -9.42 -9.84
C LEU A 101 -7.02 -10.23 -8.65
N PRO A 102 -6.16 -10.58 -7.67
CA PRO A 102 -6.57 -11.37 -6.52
C PRO A 102 -7.44 -10.59 -5.51
N ASP A 103 -8.15 -11.30 -4.63
CA ASP A 103 -8.69 -10.69 -3.40
C ASP A 103 -7.53 -10.40 -2.44
N THR A 104 -7.28 -9.11 -2.17
CA THR A 104 -6.17 -8.66 -1.33
C THR A 104 -6.48 -8.68 0.16
N THR A 105 -7.62 -9.23 0.57
CA THR A 105 -7.99 -9.35 2.00
C THR A 105 -6.88 -10.05 2.81
N ASP A 106 -6.34 -11.17 2.32
CA ASP A 106 -5.30 -11.91 3.06
C ASP A 106 -3.93 -11.22 2.99
N SER A 107 -3.64 -10.48 1.93
CA SER A 107 -2.46 -9.61 1.86
C SER A 107 -2.51 -8.53 2.96
N HIS A 108 -3.68 -7.92 3.15
CA HIS A 108 -3.89 -6.91 4.20
C HIS A 108 -3.90 -7.48 5.62
N ARG A 109 -4.37 -8.72 5.80
CA ARG A 109 -4.19 -9.44 7.08
C ARG A 109 -2.71 -9.63 7.39
N LEU A 110 -1.92 -10.06 6.41
CA LEU A 110 -0.49 -10.21 6.60
C LEU A 110 0.19 -8.90 7.00
N ILE A 111 -0.16 -7.78 6.35
CA ILE A 111 0.34 -6.44 6.71
C ILE A 111 -0.01 -6.09 8.16
N ARG A 112 -1.26 -6.36 8.58
CA ARG A 112 -1.72 -6.13 9.95
C ARG A 112 -0.92 -6.94 10.98
N TRP A 113 -0.70 -8.22 10.72
CA TRP A 113 0.07 -9.09 11.62
C TRP A 113 1.55 -8.69 11.66
N ALA A 114 2.12 -8.32 10.52
CA ALA A 114 3.48 -7.81 10.45
C ALA A 114 3.66 -6.50 11.24
N ALA A 115 2.62 -5.67 11.34
CA ALA A 115 2.66 -4.44 12.12
C ALA A 115 2.82 -4.69 13.63
N GLU A 116 2.31 -5.82 14.15
CA GLU A 116 2.45 -6.22 15.56
C GLU A 116 3.93 -6.44 15.92
N GLU A 117 4.74 -6.87 14.95
CA GLU A 117 6.18 -7.14 15.08
C GLU A 117 7.07 -6.02 14.49
N GLY A 118 6.47 -4.93 14.01
CA GLY A 118 7.21 -3.82 13.39
C GLY A 118 7.81 -4.13 12.00
N LEU A 119 7.29 -5.16 11.31
CA LEU A 119 7.75 -5.66 10.01
C LEU A 119 6.80 -5.34 8.84
N ALA A 120 5.83 -4.44 9.06
CA ALA A 120 4.81 -4.13 8.06
C ALA A 120 5.40 -3.53 6.77
N HIS A 121 6.49 -2.75 6.89
CA HIS A 121 7.15 -2.14 5.72
C HIS A 121 7.76 -3.21 4.81
N GLU A 122 8.50 -4.14 5.39
CA GLU A 122 9.16 -5.25 4.71
C GLU A 122 8.13 -6.16 4.03
N VAL A 123 7.01 -6.44 4.70
CA VAL A 123 5.91 -7.21 4.13
C VAL A 123 5.25 -6.49 2.96
N VAL A 124 4.97 -5.18 3.08
CA VAL A 124 4.41 -4.39 1.97
C VAL A 124 5.36 -4.39 0.78
N ALA A 125 6.66 -4.23 1.01
CA ALA A 125 7.67 -4.30 -0.05
C ALA A 125 7.66 -5.67 -0.76
N GLY A 126 7.63 -6.76 0.01
CA GLY A 126 7.59 -8.12 -0.54
C GLY A 126 6.29 -8.42 -1.30
N LEU A 127 5.15 -7.93 -0.83
CA LEU A 127 3.86 -8.05 -1.53
C LEU A 127 3.88 -7.33 -2.89
N PHE A 128 4.44 -6.12 -2.94
CA PHE A 128 4.58 -5.40 -4.21
C PHE A 128 5.54 -6.11 -5.16
N GLU A 129 6.67 -6.61 -4.67
CA GLU A 129 7.63 -7.34 -5.49
C GLU A 129 7.02 -8.63 -6.06
N ALA A 130 6.44 -9.47 -5.21
CA ALA A 130 5.79 -10.72 -5.60
C ALA A 130 4.73 -10.48 -6.69
N TYR A 131 3.85 -9.50 -6.49
CA TYR A 131 2.79 -9.23 -7.45
C TYR A 131 3.29 -8.54 -8.74
N TRP A 132 4.03 -7.44 -8.63
CA TRP A 132 4.37 -6.60 -9.80
C TRP A 132 5.59 -7.05 -10.58
N GLN A 133 6.60 -7.61 -9.91
CA GLN A 133 7.83 -8.04 -10.57
C GLN A 133 7.78 -9.51 -10.95
N HIS A 134 7.17 -10.36 -10.11
CA HIS A 134 7.14 -11.81 -10.31
C HIS A 134 5.79 -12.34 -10.80
N GLY A 135 4.74 -11.51 -10.80
CA GLY A 135 3.41 -11.89 -11.29
C GLY A 135 2.70 -12.90 -10.41
N GLU A 136 3.11 -13.04 -9.15
CA GLU A 136 2.58 -14.01 -8.20
C GLU A 136 1.19 -13.61 -7.69
N ASP A 137 0.39 -14.62 -7.35
CA ASP A 137 -0.94 -14.41 -6.79
C ASP A 137 -0.85 -14.21 -5.27
N VAL A 138 -0.87 -12.95 -4.84
CA VAL A 138 -0.80 -12.53 -3.42
C VAL A 138 -2.07 -12.82 -2.60
N SER A 139 -3.00 -13.63 -3.11
CA SER A 139 -4.04 -14.28 -2.29
C SER A 139 -3.65 -15.70 -1.84
N ARG A 140 -2.58 -16.26 -2.41
CA ARG A 140 -2.16 -17.64 -2.13
C ARG A 140 -1.46 -17.75 -0.79
N PRO A 141 -1.88 -18.67 0.11
CA PRO A 141 -1.24 -18.83 1.41
C PRO A 141 0.26 -19.13 1.34
N ASP A 142 0.70 -19.91 0.35
CA ASP A 142 2.12 -20.24 0.17
C ASP A 142 2.97 -19.01 -0.17
N VAL A 143 2.46 -18.14 -1.06
CA VAL A 143 3.13 -16.89 -1.45
C VAL A 143 3.20 -15.94 -0.25
N LEU A 144 2.08 -15.78 0.47
CA LEU A 144 2.01 -14.92 1.65
C LEU A 144 2.94 -15.40 2.78
N ALA A 145 3.02 -16.71 3.01
CA ALA A 145 3.91 -17.29 4.02
C ALA A 145 5.40 -17.09 3.67
N GLN A 146 5.76 -17.22 2.38
CA GLN A 146 7.12 -16.95 1.91
C GLN A 146 7.52 -15.49 2.08
N ILE A 147 6.61 -14.56 1.75
CA ILE A 147 6.83 -13.12 1.98
C ILE A 147 7.01 -12.83 3.47
N ALA A 148 6.18 -13.44 4.32
CA ALA A 148 6.28 -13.29 5.77
C ALA A 148 7.63 -13.78 6.30
N SER A 149 8.07 -14.98 5.88
CA SER A 149 9.36 -15.55 6.28
C SER A 149 10.53 -14.68 5.82
N ALA A 150 10.50 -14.16 4.59
CA ALA A 150 11.51 -13.26 4.06
C ALA A 150 11.61 -11.94 4.84
N ALA A 151 10.49 -11.45 5.39
CA ALA A 151 10.44 -10.29 6.26
C ALA A 151 10.87 -10.59 7.72
N GLY A 152 10.99 -11.87 8.11
CA GLY A 152 11.40 -12.30 9.44
C GLY A 152 10.27 -12.75 10.37
N LEU A 153 9.06 -12.95 9.85
CA LEU A 153 7.94 -13.55 10.60
C LEU A 153 8.03 -15.08 10.61
N ASP A 154 7.36 -15.72 11.57
CA ASP A 154 7.24 -17.18 11.64
C ASP A 154 6.31 -17.69 10.53
N GLU A 155 6.86 -18.45 9.59
CA GLU A 155 6.11 -18.99 8.44
C GLU A 155 4.96 -19.92 8.88
N ASP A 156 5.19 -20.77 9.88
CA ASP A 156 4.21 -21.77 10.33
C ASP A 156 3.06 -21.08 11.08
N GLU A 157 3.36 -20.07 11.88
CA GLU A 157 2.34 -19.25 12.53
C GLU A 157 1.44 -18.55 11.48
N ILE A 158 2.06 -17.90 10.49
CA ILE A 158 1.32 -17.21 9.43
C ILE A 158 0.45 -18.18 8.63
N ARG A 159 0.96 -19.37 8.30
CA ARG A 159 0.15 -20.43 7.65
C ARG A 159 -1.05 -20.84 8.48
N GLN A 160 -0.88 -20.99 9.80
CA GLN A 160 -1.98 -21.32 10.71
C GLN A 160 -3.03 -20.21 10.75
N ARG A 161 -2.62 -18.94 10.87
CA ARG A 161 -3.54 -17.80 10.85
C ARG A 161 -4.27 -17.69 9.51
N LEU A 162 -3.57 -17.86 8.38
CA LEU A 162 -4.14 -17.83 7.03
C LEU A 162 -5.21 -18.92 6.80
N ALA A 163 -5.07 -20.08 7.44
CA ALA A 163 -6.04 -21.16 7.39
C ALA A 163 -7.37 -20.84 8.10
N THR A 164 -7.44 -19.74 8.84
CA THR A 164 -8.66 -19.28 9.53
C THR A 164 -9.28 -18.05 8.86
N SER A 165 -10.44 -17.64 9.38
CA SER A 165 -11.10 -16.38 9.02
C SER A 165 -10.75 -15.21 9.95
N GLU A 166 -9.80 -15.38 10.87
CA GLU A 166 -9.31 -14.34 11.78
C GLU A 166 -9.03 -13.04 11.01
N ASP A 167 -9.45 -11.88 11.53
CA ASP A 167 -9.23 -10.55 10.93
C ASP A 167 -9.80 -10.28 9.52
N ARG A 168 -10.29 -11.28 8.78
CA ARG A 168 -10.88 -11.06 7.44
C ARG A 168 -12.01 -10.04 7.49
N HIS A 169 -12.89 -10.13 8.49
CA HIS A 169 -13.98 -9.18 8.66
C HIS A 169 -13.49 -7.79 9.03
N ALA A 170 -12.57 -7.71 10.01
CA ALA A 170 -12.01 -6.45 10.48
C ALA A 170 -11.30 -5.68 9.36
N VAL A 171 -10.46 -6.36 8.58
CA VAL A 171 -9.76 -5.78 7.41
C VAL A 171 -10.74 -5.27 6.36
N ARG A 172 -11.78 -6.03 6.04
CA ARG A 172 -12.79 -5.62 5.05
C ARG A 172 -13.62 -4.44 5.54
N GLN A 173 -13.97 -4.42 6.82
CA GLN A 173 -14.71 -3.33 7.45
C GLN A 173 -13.86 -2.05 7.43
N GLU A 174 -12.60 -2.13 7.88
CA GLU A 174 -11.67 -1.00 7.87
C GLU A 174 -11.47 -0.43 6.46
N ALA A 175 -11.28 -1.29 5.46
CA ALA A 175 -11.16 -0.85 4.07
C ALA A 175 -12.44 -0.15 3.56
N ALA A 176 -13.61 -0.58 4.02
CA ALA A 176 -14.88 0.06 3.67
C ALA A 176 -15.05 1.42 4.38
N GLU A 177 -14.65 1.51 5.64
CA GLU A 177 -14.68 2.75 6.43
C GLU A 177 -13.75 3.81 5.84
N LEU A 178 -12.50 3.46 5.50
CA LEU A 178 -11.54 4.37 4.87
C LEU A 178 -12.06 4.89 3.53
N ARG A 179 -12.61 4.00 2.70
CA ARG A 179 -13.24 4.38 1.42
C ARG A 179 -14.46 5.30 1.63
N GLY A 180 -15.28 5.04 2.65
CA GLY A 180 -16.45 5.85 2.98
C GLY A 180 -16.12 7.20 3.61
N GLY A 181 -14.96 7.30 4.27
CA GLY A 181 -14.46 8.49 4.97
C GLY A 181 -13.84 9.57 4.06
N GLY A 182 -14.00 9.45 2.75
CA GLY A 182 -13.55 10.46 1.79
C GLY A 182 -12.30 10.08 0.99
N LEU A 183 -11.66 8.94 1.27
CA LEU A 183 -10.58 8.42 0.44
C LEU A 183 -11.14 7.72 -0.81
N ALA A 184 -11.25 8.48 -1.90
CA ALA A 184 -11.79 8.00 -3.17
C ALA A 184 -10.75 7.19 -3.97
N GLY A 185 -9.46 7.44 -3.75
CA GLY A 185 -8.34 6.81 -4.44
C GLY A 185 -7.19 6.40 -3.52
N VAL A 186 -6.23 5.67 -4.09
CA VAL A 186 -5.00 5.22 -3.43
C VAL A 186 -3.78 5.37 -4.34
N PRO A 187 -2.56 5.60 -3.81
CA PRO A 187 -2.23 5.67 -2.39
C PRO A 187 -2.82 6.90 -1.71
N GLY A 188 -3.31 6.73 -0.48
CA GLY A 188 -3.76 7.81 0.38
C GLY A 188 -2.82 7.97 1.57
N PHE A 189 -2.64 9.20 2.04
CA PHE A 189 -1.79 9.52 3.19
C PHE A 189 -2.63 10.30 4.19
N ILE A 190 -2.69 9.84 5.44
CA ILE A 190 -3.37 10.53 6.55
C ILE A 190 -2.31 10.89 7.59
N ILE A 191 -2.29 12.17 7.95
CA ILE A 191 -1.34 12.79 8.85
C ILE A 191 -2.02 13.08 10.18
N ASN A 192 -1.42 12.57 11.26
CA ASN A 192 -1.90 12.75 12.63
C ASN A 192 -3.40 12.40 12.80
N GLU A 193 -3.88 11.42 12.04
CA GLU A 193 -5.28 10.95 12.06
C GLU A 193 -6.31 12.05 11.74
N ALA A 194 -5.89 13.19 11.15
CA ALA A 194 -6.70 14.39 11.04
C ALA A 194 -6.82 14.94 9.60
N ALA A 195 -5.72 15.03 8.86
CA ALA A 195 -5.69 15.58 7.51
C ALA A 195 -5.07 14.59 6.53
N GLY A 196 -5.46 14.61 5.26
CA GLY A 196 -4.91 13.68 4.30
C GLY A 196 -4.99 14.14 2.85
N PHE A 197 -4.23 13.45 2.00
CA PHE A 197 -4.21 13.65 0.55
C PHE A 197 -4.08 12.32 -0.17
N GLU A 198 -4.39 12.33 -1.47
CA GLU A 198 -4.36 11.15 -2.34
C GLU A 198 -3.40 11.33 -3.50
N GLY A 199 -2.87 10.22 -3.99
CA GLY A 199 -2.10 10.13 -5.22
C GLY A 199 -0.60 9.88 -4.99
N ALA A 200 0.01 9.25 -5.99
CA ALA A 200 1.46 9.06 -6.03
C ALA A 200 2.14 10.35 -6.49
N LEU A 201 2.38 11.27 -5.55
CA LEU A 201 3.08 12.52 -5.82
C LEU A 201 4.57 12.26 -6.14
N PRO A 202 5.21 13.12 -6.96
CA PRO A 202 6.67 13.14 -7.07
C PRO A 202 7.33 13.23 -5.68
N LYS A 203 8.51 12.63 -5.49
CA LYS A 203 9.14 12.49 -4.16
C LYS A 203 9.22 13.80 -3.36
N ALA A 204 9.64 14.89 -4.02
CA ALA A 204 9.78 16.19 -3.39
C ALA A 204 8.43 16.75 -2.92
N ASP A 205 7.39 16.60 -3.75
CA ASP A 205 6.03 17.05 -3.46
C ASP A 205 5.39 16.20 -2.37
N LEU A 206 5.65 14.89 -2.34
CA LEU A 206 5.22 13.99 -1.27
C LEU A 206 5.76 14.45 0.09
N LEU A 207 7.06 14.71 0.18
CA LEU A 207 7.67 15.20 1.42
C LEU A 207 7.14 16.57 1.82
N ALA A 208 6.98 17.49 0.85
CA ALA A 208 6.45 18.82 1.10
C ALA A 208 5.01 18.76 1.65
N ALA A 209 4.15 17.95 1.03
CA ALA A 209 2.77 17.75 1.47
C ALA A 209 2.69 17.16 2.88
N ILE A 210 3.50 16.14 3.19
CA ILE A 210 3.53 15.55 4.54
C ILE A 210 3.98 16.59 5.58
N ARG A 211 5.02 17.37 5.28
CA ARG A 211 5.52 18.42 6.20
C ARG A 211 4.49 19.51 6.44
N GLN A 212 3.86 20.00 5.37
CA GLN A 212 2.84 21.03 5.47
C GLN A 212 1.68 20.56 6.37
N LEU A 213 1.12 19.37 6.11
CA LEU A 213 0.03 18.84 6.91
C LEU A 213 0.45 18.49 8.34
N ALA A 214 1.70 18.06 8.55
CA ALA A 214 2.24 17.84 9.89
C ALA A 214 2.28 19.15 10.69
N GLU A 215 2.69 20.27 10.08
CA GLU A 215 2.68 21.59 10.73
C GLU A 215 1.27 22.09 11.04
N GLU A 216 0.32 21.90 10.12
CA GLU A 216 -1.08 22.30 10.30
C GLU A 216 -1.78 21.51 11.42
N THR A 217 -1.46 20.21 11.56
CA THR A 217 -2.10 19.31 12.54
C THR A 217 -1.38 19.24 13.89
N ASP A 218 -0.17 19.79 13.98
CA ASP A 218 0.62 19.90 15.21
C ASP A 218 0.48 21.28 15.89
N ALA A 219 -0.23 22.21 15.25
CA ALA A 219 -0.57 23.50 15.85
C ALA A 219 -1.53 23.27 17.04
N PRO A 220 -1.21 23.74 18.25
CA PRO A 220 -2.17 23.72 19.35
C PRO A 220 -3.34 24.64 19.01
N ASP A 221 -4.57 24.14 19.17
CA ASP A 221 -5.79 24.96 19.23
C ASP A 221 -5.65 26.13 20.22
#